data_AF-A0A358QPT4-F1
#
_entry.id   AF-A0A358QPT4-F1
#
_cell.length_a   1.000
_cell.length_b   1.000
_cell.length_c   1.000
_cell.angle_alpha   90.00
_cell.angle_beta   90.00
_cell.angle_gamma   90.00
#
_symmetry.space_group_name_H-M   'P 1'
#
loop_
_entity.id
_entity.type
_entity.pdbx_description
1 polymer ?
#
loop_
_entity_poly.entity_id
_entity_poly.type
_entity_poly.pdbx_seq_one_letter_code
_entity_poly.pdbx_strand_id
1 'polypeptide(L)'
;MPHGGPLGLGGEFLGSGLCCLALAALAIGVMQAFGALTDAALLLVAASLVLAVMALKTGLRMAGRAWWVVATVIVGLTNLLYPRLGGPFAYHVGAQVALALALTATAGAACVLRPGRAALALLGAATLCLLGLMAVTWNWGADRIDVFTAVSGATAALLHGANPYGPVFSMNIPQYPGLVHAHFVYGPIVPVLAALGWLVGDIRVMSVAALGVTFAGLWLLARQGGHRFDAHRVVALAIASPFNVGMVNRSWVEVYIGAGVVMWLALRGLRRRLAIACLGVALLVNPLTPLVLLPAFLWSRRARREMVAAAIGAAIFALPFVLITGVGPFFSAVIGFQLSLPTWPGALTVTAFTLQSWHLALSSLVTVMVVLIALVVIGWRGRPHSLGDLAVQAAVLLLATFLFAKLAFLNEYYLAAAMLVTGLAGVGVALPSGDVSLPDVRALGRLVPGWRPLRPADSTVDGAGTAPLG
;
A
#
# COMPACT_ATOMS: atom_id res chain seq x y z
N MET A 1 -28.84 -21.61 26.58
CA MET A 1 -29.53 -20.56 25.81
C MET A 1 -28.78 -19.26 26.01
N PRO A 2 -28.29 -18.56 24.97
CA PRO A 2 -27.72 -17.23 25.16
C PRO A 2 -28.85 -16.21 25.14
N HIS A 3 -28.95 -15.41 26.21
CA HIS A 3 -29.89 -14.31 26.31
C HIS A 3 -29.64 -13.29 25.21
N GLY A 4 -30.68 -13.04 24.41
CA GLY A 4 -30.74 -11.91 23.49
C GLY A 4 -30.74 -10.61 24.30
N GLY A 5 -29.58 -9.96 24.32
CA GLY A 5 -29.50 -8.54 24.69
C GLY A 5 -30.17 -7.68 23.63
N PRO A 6 -30.77 -6.54 24.02
CA PRO A 6 -31.50 -5.66 23.11
C PRO A 6 -30.58 -5.13 22.01
N LEU A 7 -31.15 -4.96 20.82
CA LEU A 7 -30.56 -4.29 19.65
C LEU A 7 -30.11 -2.87 20.02
N GLY A 8 -28.94 -2.75 20.63
CA GLY A 8 -28.31 -1.48 20.96
C GLY A 8 -27.73 -0.84 19.70
N LEU A 9 -28.54 -0.02 19.02
CA LEU A 9 -28.12 0.87 17.93
C LEU A 9 -27.19 2.02 18.37
N GLY A 10 -26.48 1.90 19.50
CA GLY A 10 -25.65 2.97 20.05
C GLY A 10 -24.40 2.41 20.72
N GLY A 11 -23.32 2.23 19.96
CA GLY A 11 -21.99 1.90 20.51
C GLY A 11 -21.15 0.92 19.68
N GLU A 12 -21.65 0.43 18.54
CA GLU A 12 -21.00 -0.64 17.78
C GLU A 12 -19.80 -0.16 16.93
N PHE A 13 -18.59 -0.49 17.41
CA PHE A 13 -17.38 -0.74 16.61
C PHE A 13 -16.91 0.39 15.65
N LEU A 14 -16.77 1.62 16.16
CA LEU A 14 -16.43 2.81 15.38
C LEU A 14 -15.16 2.66 14.50
N GLY A 15 -14.06 2.08 15.02
CA GLY A 15 -12.76 2.13 14.35
C GLY A 15 -12.69 1.39 13.02
N SER A 16 -13.25 0.18 12.95
CA SER A 16 -13.23 -0.58 11.69
C SER A 16 -14.27 -0.07 10.69
N GLY A 17 -15.39 0.47 11.16
CA GLY A 17 -16.32 1.22 10.31
C GLY A 17 -15.65 2.45 9.69
N LEU A 18 -14.89 3.23 10.48
CA LEU A 18 -14.10 4.36 9.99
C LEU A 18 -13.02 3.92 8.98
N CYS A 19 -12.37 2.77 9.19
CA CYS A 19 -11.40 2.22 8.23
C CYS A 19 -12.08 1.82 6.90
N CYS A 20 -13.26 1.20 6.97
CA CYS A 20 -14.09 0.92 5.80
C CYS A 20 -14.50 2.20 5.05
N LEU A 21 -14.92 3.24 5.79
CA LEU A 21 -15.26 4.54 5.22
C LEU A 21 -14.04 5.23 4.58
N ALA A 22 -12.86 5.12 5.20
CA ALA A 22 -11.61 5.62 4.64
C ALA A 22 -11.32 4.96 3.29
N LEU A 23 -11.41 3.62 3.23
CA LEU A 23 -11.22 2.88 1.99
C LEU A 23 -12.25 3.26 0.91
N ALA A 24 -13.52 3.42 1.28
CA ALA A 24 -14.57 3.83 0.37
C ALA A 24 -14.34 5.26 -0.16
N ALA A 25 -14.00 6.21 0.71
CA ALA A 25 -13.67 7.57 0.32
C ALA A 25 -12.46 7.60 -0.64
N LEU A 26 -11.41 6.84 -0.32
CA LEU A 26 -10.23 6.70 -1.17
C LEU A 26 -10.57 6.11 -2.53
N ALA A 27 -11.34 5.03 -2.57
CA ALA A 27 -11.77 4.38 -3.81
C ALA A 27 -12.59 5.34 -4.69
N ILE A 28 -13.57 6.03 -4.12
CA ILE A 28 -14.39 7.00 -4.86
C ILE A 28 -13.51 8.15 -5.37
N GLY A 29 -12.71 8.77 -4.49
CA GLY A 29 -11.90 9.94 -4.84
C GLY A 29 -10.90 9.63 -5.94
N VAL A 30 -10.13 8.56 -5.81
CA VAL A 30 -9.12 8.19 -6.81
C VAL A 30 -9.76 7.76 -8.13
N MET A 31 -10.87 7.00 -8.10
CA MET A 31 -11.49 6.49 -9.33
C MET A 31 -12.25 7.54 -10.14
N GLN A 32 -12.63 8.69 -9.55
CA GLN A 32 -13.31 9.77 -10.29
C GLN A 32 -12.50 10.25 -11.49
N ALA A 33 -11.18 10.33 -11.36
CA ALA A 33 -10.28 10.80 -12.41
C ALA A 33 -9.04 9.91 -12.55
N PHE A 34 -9.12 8.64 -12.13
CA PHE A 34 -8.02 7.67 -12.19
C PHE A 34 -6.70 8.16 -11.55
N GLY A 35 -6.83 8.87 -10.42
CA GLY A 35 -5.72 9.48 -9.70
C GLY A 35 -5.26 10.84 -10.27
N ALA A 36 -5.94 11.40 -11.27
CA ALA A 36 -5.71 12.77 -11.68
C ALA A 36 -6.37 13.78 -10.72
N LEU A 37 -5.82 14.99 -10.67
CA LEU A 37 -6.29 16.04 -9.78
C LEU A 37 -7.72 16.50 -10.13
N THR A 38 -8.61 16.41 -9.15
CA THR A 38 -9.86 17.19 -9.07
C THR A 38 -10.08 17.59 -7.62
N ASP A 39 -10.79 18.70 -7.38
CA ASP A 39 -11.06 19.18 -6.02
C ASP A 39 -11.80 18.12 -5.19
N ALA A 40 -12.79 17.46 -5.79
CA ALA A 40 -13.57 16.41 -5.16
C ALA A 40 -12.70 15.19 -4.80
N ALA A 41 -11.83 14.75 -5.71
CA ALA A 41 -10.91 13.65 -5.46
C ALA A 41 -9.93 14.00 -4.33
N LEU A 42 -9.38 15.21 -4.33
CA LEU A 42 -8.41 15.65 -3.32
C LEU A 42 -9.06 15.72 -1.93
N LEU A 43 -10.28 16.26 -1.84
CA LEU A 43 -11.07 16.29 -0.61
C LEU A 43 -11.38 14.87 -0.09
N LEU A 44 -11.71 13.93 -0.97
CA LEU A 44 -11.99 12.54 -0.59
C LEU A 44 -10.74 11.78 -0.13
N VAL A 45 -9.57 12.03 -0.72
CA VAL A 45 -8.29 11.48 -0.23
C VAL A 45 -7.94 12.08 1.14
N ALA A 46 -8.12 13.39 1.33
CA ALA A 46 -7.93 14.03 2.63
C ALA A 46 -8.91 13.49 3.69
N ALA A 47 -10.17 13.30 3.33
CA ALA A 47 -11.17 12.66 4.19
C ALA A 47 -10.77 11.23 4.55
N SER A 48 -10.25 10.44 3.60
CA SER A 48 -9.71 9.10 3.86
C SER A 48 -8.58 9.14 4.89
N LEU A 49 -7.65 10.10 4.80
CA LEU A 49 -6.58 10.28 5.78
C LEU A 49 -7.15 10.56 7.18
N VAL A 50 -8.09 11.51 7.30
CA VAL A 50 -8.72 11.86 8.58
C VAL A 50 -9.46 10.65 9.16
N LEU A 51 -10.25 9.94 8.35
CA LEU A 51 -10.97 8.74 8.76
C LEU A 51 -10.01 7.62 9.20
N ALA A 52 -8.88 7.42 8.52
CA ALA A 52 -7.86 6.45 8.91
C ALA A 52 -7.19 6.83 10.25
N VAL A 53 -6.90 8.12 10.47
CA VAL A 53 -6.38 8.62 11.76
C VAL A 53 -7.41 8.45 12.88
N MET A 54 -8.70 8.68 12.60
CA MET A 54 -9.77 8.43 13.58
C MET A 54 -9.97 6.94 13.85
N ALA A 55 -9.89 6.09 12.82
CA ALA A 55 -9.94 4.63 12.92
C ALA A 55 -8.81 4.12 13.80
N LEU A 56 -7.61 4.70 13.62
CA LEU A 56 -6.52 4.55 14.55
C LEU A 56 -6.99 4.97 15.94
N LYS A 57 -7.23 6.26 16.23
CA LYS A 57 -7.55 6.76 17.58
C LYS A 57 -8.59 5.93 18.34
N THR A 58 -9.63 5.45 17.66
CA THR A 58 -10.73 4.66 18.24
C THR A 58 -10.39 3.19 18.48
N GLY A 59 -9.38 2.67 17.79
CA GLY A 59 -8.93 1.28 17.88
C GLY A 59 -9.71 0.35 16.96
N LEU A 60 -8.99 -0.48 16.22
CA LEU A 60 -9.61 -1.46 15.32
C LEU A 60 -10.20 -2.61 16.14
N ARG A 61 -11.46 -2.93 15.85
CA ARG A 61 -12.19 -4.07 16.42
C ARG A 61 -12.83 -4.87 15.31
N MET A 62 -13.49 -5.98 15.62
CA MET A 62 -14.20 -6.71 14.57
C MET A 62 -15.29 -5.83 13.96
N ALA A 63 -15.24 -5.61 12.64
CA ALA A 63 -16.31 -4.93 11.93
C ALA A 63 -17.58 -5.80 11.92
N GLY A 64 -18.72 -5.17 12.18
CA GLY A 64 -20.03 -5.81 12.02
C GLY A 64 -20.28 -6.24 10.58
N ARG A 65 -21.13 -7.26 10.38
CA ARG A 65 -21.47 -7.80 9.05
C ARG A 65 -22.00 -6.72 8.09
N ALA A 66 -22.78 -5.78 8.59
CA ALA A 66 -23.30 -4.66 7.78
C ALA A 66 -22.18 -3.82 7.17
N TRP A 67 -21.13 -3.50 7.93
CA TRP A 67 -19.99 -2.73 7.43
C TRP A 67 -19.21 -3.45 6.32
N TRP A 68 -19.05 -4.77 6.42
CA TRP A 68 -18.44 -5.55 5.34
C TRP A 68 -19.22 -5.45 4.04
N VAL A 69 -20.55 -5.60 4.12
CA VAL A 69 -21.43 -5.52 2.94
C VAL A 69 -21.40 -4.11 2.36
N VAL A 70 -21.65 -3.09 3.18
CA VAL A 70 -21.69 -1.68 2.75
C VAL A 70 -20.36 -1.27 2.11
N ALA A 71 -19.22 -1.56 2.75
CA ALA A 71 -17.91 -1.23 2.20
C ALA A 71 -17.65 -1.96 0.88
N THR A 72 -17.94 -3.26 0.82
CA THR A 72 -17.73 -4.07 -0.40
C THR A 72 -18.60 -3.58 -1.55
N VAL A 73 -19.86 -3.22 -1.27
CA VAL A 73 -20.77 -2.69 -2.30
C VAL A 73 -20.30 -1.33 -2.79
N ILE A 74 -20.01 -0.38 -1.89
CA ILE A 74 -19.56 0.96 -2.30
C ILE A 74 -18.26 0.86 -3.11
N VAL A 75 -17.26 0.15 -2.58
CA VAL A 75 -15.97 -0.05 -3.26
C VAL A 75 -16.17 -0.80 -4.58
N GLY A 76 -17.01 -1.85 -4.62
CA GLY A 76 -17.33 -2.58 -5.85
C GLY A 76 -17.95 -1.69 -6.92
N LEU A 77 -18.95 -0.88 -6.56
CA LEU A 77 -19.63 0.04 -7.48
C LEU A 77 -18.69 1.08 -8.10
N THR A 78 -17.58 1.44 -7.45
CA THR A 78 -16.61 2.37 -8.05
C THR A 78 -15.95 1.81 -9.33
N ASN A 79 -15.99 0.49 -9.57
CA ASN A 79 -15.57 -0.10 -10.85
C ASN A 79 -16.42 0.38 -12.04
N LEU A 80 -17.64 0.88 -11.82
CA LEU A 80 -18.49 1.46 -12.87
C LEU A 80 -17.92 2.77 -13.45
N LEU A 81 -16.89 3.33 -12.83
CA LEU A 81 -16.23 4.54 -13.32
C LEU A 81 -15.21 4.24 -14.44
N TYR A 82 -14.73 3.00 -14.59
CA TYR A 82 -13.75 2.62 -15.61
C TYR A 82 -14.14 3.02 -17.04
N PRO A 83 -15.38 2.77 -17.51
CA PRO A 83 -15.82 3.18 -18.85
C PRO A 83 -15.64 4.67 -19.16
N ARG A 84 -15.64 5.53 -18.14
CA ARG A 84 -15.53 6.99 -18.30
C ARG A 84 -14.09 7.48 -18.43
N LEU A 85 -13.10 6.63 -18.15
CA LEU A 85 -11.69 7.00 -18.12
C LEU A 85 -11.02 7.03 -19.50
N GLY A 86 -11.71 6.58 -20.55
CA GLY A 86 -11.19 6.58 -21.91
C GLY A 86 -10.13 5.50 -22.17
N GLY A 87 -9.50 5.58 -23.36
CA GLY A 87 -8.45 4.63 -23.76
C GLY A 87 -8.93 3.17 -23.77
N PRO A 88 -8.09 2.21 -23.31
CA PRO A 88 -8.47 0.80 -23.22
C PRO A 88 -9.73 0.53 -22.37
N PHE A 89 -10.06 1.45 -21.45
CA PHE A 89 -11.24 1.33 -20.61
C PHE A 89 -12.52 1.78 -21.29
N ALA A 90 -12.48 2.38 -22.48
CA ALA A 90 -13.69 2.73 -23.24
C ALA A 90 -14.21 1.58 -24.14
N TYR A 91 -13.49 0.47 -24.23
CA TYR A 91 -13.90 -0.69 -25.04
C TYR A 91 -14.90 -1.58 -24.30
N HIS A 92 -15.87 -2.17 -25.00
CA HIS A 92 -16.81 -3.14 -24.41
C HIS A 92 -17.55 -2.63 -23.16
N VAL A 93 -18.01 -1.37 -23.17
CA VAL A 93 -18.68 -0.70 -22.03
C VAL A 93 -19.78 -1.56 -21.41
N GLY A 94 -20.64 -2.17 -22.22
CA GLY A 94 -21.72 -3.05 -21.72
C GLY A 94 -21.20 -4.26 -20.93
N ALA A 95 -20.14 -4.91 -21.41
CA ALA A 95 -19.50 -6.02 -20.70
C ALA A 95 -18.84 -5.56 -19.41
N GLN A 96 -18.14 -4.42 -19.43
CA GLN A 96 -17.55 -3.85 -18.21
C GLN A 96 -18.59 -3.54 -17.15
N VAL A 97 -19.70 -2.90 -17.52
CA VAL A 97 -20.79 -2.58 -16.58
C VAL A 97 -21.39 -3.87 -16.01
N ALA A 98 -21.68 -4.85 -16.85
CA ALA A 98 -22.21 -6.14 -16.41
C ALA A 98 -21.26 -6.86 -15.44
N LEU A 99 -19.97 -6.92 -15.77
CA LEU A 99 -18.93 -7.55 -14.95
C LEU A 99 -18.70 -6.80 -13.63
N ALA A 100 -18.72 -5.47 -13.62
CA ALA A 100 -18.59 -4.66 -12.42
C ALA A 100 -19.80 -4.83 -11.48
N LEU A 101 -21.02 -4.87 -12.03
CA LEU A 101 -22.23 -5.16 -11.25
C LEU A 101 -22.21 -6.59 -10.70
N ALA A 102 -21.83 -7.58 -11.52
CA ALA A 102 -21.73 -8.97 -11.11
C ALA A 102 -20.64 -9.19 -10.04
N LEU A 103 -19.47 -8.56 -10.20
CA LEU A 103 -18.40 -8.51 -9.20
C LEU A 103 -18.91 -7.96 -7.86
N THR A 104 -19.59 -6.81 -7.91
CA THR A 104 -20.15 -6.16 -6.71
C THR A 104 -21.19 -7.03 -6.04
N ALA A 105 -22.12 -7.60 -6.81
CA ALA A 105 -23.19 -8.44 -6.30
C ALA A 105 -22.65 -9.73 -5.68
N THR A 106 -21.72 -10.42 -6.35
CA THR A 106 -21.15 -11.68 -5.86
C THR A 106 -20.25 -11.47 -4.64
N ALA A 107 -19.39 -10.44 -4.63
CA ALA A 107 -18.56 -10.09 -3.48
C ALA A 107 -19.42 -9.61 -2.29
N GLY A 108 -20.41 -8.75 -2.53
CA GLY A 108 -21.35 -8.29 -1.51
C GLY A 108 -22.16 -9.45 -0.91
N ALA A 109 -22.65 -10.36 -1.76
CA ALA A 109 -23.35 -11.57 -1.30
C ALA A 109 -22.42 -12.53 -0.52
N ALA A 110 -21.15 -12.66 -0.91
CA ALA A 110 -20.16 -13.41 -0.11
C ALA A 110 -20.00 -12.81 1.29
N CYS A 111 -20.00 -11.47 1.42
CA CYS A 111 -20.00 -10.77 2.71
C CYS A 111 -21.26 -11.03 3.54
N VAL A 112 -22.43 -11.16 2.88
CA VAL A 112 -23.67 -11.54 3.53
C VAL A 112 -23.57 -12.98 4.04
N LEU A 113 -23.07 -13.95 3.29
CA LEU A 113 -23.14 -15.34 3.74
C LEU A 113 -22.26 -15.65 4.98
N ARG A 114 -22.70 -16.69 5.71
CA ARG A 114 -21.88 -17.36 6.74
C ARG A 114 -20.72 -18.09 6.06
N PRO A 115 -19.58 -18.29 6.75
CA PRO A 115 -18.47 -19.07 6.21
C PRO A 115 -18.93 -20.47 5.80
N GLY A 116 -18.56 -20.88 4.59
CA GLY A 116 -18.94 -22.18 4.03
C GLY A 116 -18.73 -22.23 2.52
N ARG A 117 -19.13 -23.35 1.92
CA ARG A 117 -18.97 -23.59 0.47
C ARG A 117 -19.64 -22.54 -0.39
N ALA A 118 -20.82 -22.06 0.00
CA ALA A 118 -21.56 -21.04 -0.75
C ALA A 118 -20.82 -19.68 -0.75
N ALA A 119 -20.30 -19.23 0.40
CA ALA A 119 -19.50 -18.02 0.47
C ALA A 119 -18.22 -18.11 -0.37
N LEU A 120 -17.56 -19.29 -0.37
CA LEU A 120 -16.38 -19.54 -1.21
C LEU A 120 -16.72 -19.59 -2.70
N ALA A 121 -17.85 -20.18 -3.08
CA ALA A 121 -18.30 -20.21 -4.47
C ALA A 121 -18.59 -18.80 -4.99
N LEU A 122 -19.26 -17.96 -4.19
CA LEU A 122 -19.47 -16.55 -4.51
C LEU A 122 -18.17 -15.76 -4.58
N LEU A 123 -17.20 -16.06 -3.71
CA LEU A 123 -15.87 -15.46 -3.78
C LEU A 123 -15.15 -15.84 -5.08
N GLY A 124 -15.24 -17.12 -5.48
CA GLY A 124 -14.73 -17.60 -6.77
C GLY A 124 -15.41 -16.91 -7.96
N ALA A 125 -16.74 -16.77 -7.92
CA ALA A 125 -17.48 -16.03 -8.93
C ALA A 125 -17.06 -14.55 -9.00
N ALA A 126 -16.84 -13.90 -7.85
CA ALA A 126 -16.31 -12.55 -7.79
C ALA A 126 -14.90 -12.46 -8.40
N THR A 127 -14.01 -13.42 -8.11
CA THR A 127 -12.69 -13.50 -8.74
C THR A 127 -12.79 -13.65 -10.26
N LEU A 128 -13.69 -14.51 -10.75
CA LEU A 128 -13.93 -14.66 -12.19
C LEU A 128 -14.44 -13.37 -12.83
N CYS A 129 -15.34 -12.64 -12.15
CA CYS A 129 -15.81 -11.33 -12.64
C CYS A 129 -14.68 -10.30 -12.69
N LEU A 130 -13.80 -10.27 -11.68
CA LEU A 130 -12.63 -9.40 -11.66
C LEU A 130 -11.66 -9.73 -12.81
N LEU A 131 -11.36 -11.01 -13.03
CA LEU A 131 -10.53 -11.46 -14.15
C LEU A 131 -11.18 -11.12 -15.49
N GLY A 132 -12.50 -11.30 -15.61
CA GLY A 132 -13.26 -10.87 -16.78
C GLY A 132 -13.13 -9.37 -17.01
N LEU A 133 -13.25 -8.55 -15.96
CA LEU A 133 -13.14 -7.09 -16.05
C LEU A 133 -11.74 -6.65 -16.50
N MET A 134 -10.69 -7.31 -16.00
CA MET A 134 -9.32 -7.13 -16.50
C MET A 134 -9.25 -7.51 -17.97
N ALA A 135 -9.71 -8.70 -18.35
CA ALA A 135 -9.61 -9.24 -19.71
C ALA A 135 -10.30 -8.36 -20.76
N VAL A 136 -11.50 -7.84 -20.49
CA VAL A 136 -12.23 -6.98 -21.45
C VAL A 136 -11.57 -5.61 -21.66
N THR A 137 -10.65 -5.22 -20.79
CA THR A 137 -9.88 -3.97 -20.89
C THR A 137 -8.40 -4.22 -21.15
N TRP A 138 -8.02 -5.48 -21.38
CA TRP A 138 -6.64 -5.92 -21.56
C TRP A 138 -6.24 -5.82 -23.03
N ASN A 139 -5.26 -4.97 -23.33
CA ASN A 139 -4.67 -4.90 -24.66
C ASN A 139 -3.42 -5.80 -24.73
N TRP A 140 -3.57 -7.07 -25.10
CA TRP A 140 -2.51 -8.07 -24.93
C TRP A 140 -1.18 -7.69 -25.60
N GLY A 141 -0.08 -7.76 -24.84
CA GLY A 141 1.26 -7.46 -25.32
C GLY A 141 1.57 -5.98 -25.57
N ALA A 142 0.61 -5.06 -25.36
CA ALA A 142 0.83 -3.64 -25.61
C ALA A 142 0.04 -2.70 -24.67
N ASP A 143 0.68 -1.65 -24.19
CA ASP A 143 0.01 -0.47 -23.62
C ASP A 143 0.86 0.78 -23.94
N ARG A 144 0.20 1.93 -24.05
CA ARG A 144 0.85 3.22 -24.35
C ARG A 144 1.37 3.94 -23.12
N ILE A 145 1.11 3.40 -21.92
CA ILE A 145 1.64 3.96 -20.68
C ILE A 145 3.15 3.73 -20.59
N ASP A 146 3.84 4.75 -20.10
CA ASP A 146 5.29 4.77 -19.90
C ASP A 146 5.76 3.60 -19.03
N VAL A 147 5.03 3.27 -17.96
CA VAL A 147 5.36 2.15 -17.06
C VAL A 147 5.37 0.80 -17.80
N PHE A 148 4.36 0.51 -18.61
CA PHE A 148 4.32 -0.72 -19.42
C PHE A 148 5.52 -0.80 -20.36
N THR A 149 5.81 0.32 -21.03
CA THR A 149 6.92 0.41 -22.00
C THR A 149 8.26 0.22 -21.30
N ALA A 150 8.46 0.84 -20.14
CA ALA A 150 9.66 0.72 -19.32
C ALA A 150 9.86 -0.72 -18.82
N VAL A 151 8.83 -1.33 -18.25
CA VAL A 151 8.89 -2.71 -17.73
C VAL A 151 9.11 -3.71 -18.87
N SER A 152 8.38 -3.56 -19.98
CA SER A 152 8.55 -4.44 -21.16
C SER A 152 9.93 -4.31 -21.77
N GLY A 153 10.43 -3.09 -21.95
CA GLY A 153 11.77 -2.83 -22.49
C GLY A 153 12.88 -3.37 -21.59
N ALA A 154 12.80 -3.12 -20.27
CA ALA A 154 13.76 -3.65 -19.31
C ALA A 154 13.72 -5.19 -19.23
N THR A 155 12.52 -5.78 -19.30
CA THR A 155 12.34 -7.24 -19.35
C THR A 155 12.95 -7.84 -20.60
N ALA A 156 12.68 -7.24 -21.77
CA ALA A 156 13.26 -7.67 -23.03
C ALA A 156 14.80 -7.56 -22.99
N ALA A 157 15.35 -6.45 -22.51
CA ALA A 157 16.79 -6.29 -22.35
C ALA A 157 17.39 -7.39 -21.46
N LEU A 158 16.79 -7.65 -20.30
CA LEU A 158 17.22 -8.72 -19.39
C LEU A 158 17.23 -10.10 -20.08
N LEU A 159 16.16 -10.44 -20.80
CA LEU A 159 16.03 -11.73 -21.48
C LEU A 159 17.03 -11.92 -22.63
N HIS A 160 17.48 -10.83 -23.26
CA HIS A 160 18.50 -10.85 -24.32
C HIS A 160 19.93 -10.68 -23.77
N GLY A 161 20.12 -10.75 -22.45
CA GLY A 161 21.44 -10.58 -21.81
C GLY A 161 21.98 -9.15 -21.87
N ALA A 162 21.14 -8.16 -22.18
CA ALA A 162 21.47 -6.75 -22.17
C ALA A 162 21.19 -6.12 -20.79
N ASN A 163 21.78 -4.96 -20.53
CA ASN A 163 21.56 -4.23 -19.28
C ASN A 163 20.14 -3.62 -19.23
N PRO A 164 19.25 -4.04 -18.30
CA PRO A 164 17.90 -3.48 -18.19
C PRO A 164 17.87 -2.02 -17.74
N TYR A 165 18.96 -1.51 -17.16
CA TYR A 165 19.11 -0.12 -16.75
C TYR A 165 19.82 0.76 -17.80
N GLY A 166 20.11 0.21 -18.99
CA GLY A 166 20.53 1.01 -20.13
C GLY A 166 19.40 1.92 -20.64
N PRO A 167 19.70 2.88 -21.55
CA PRO A 167 18.71 3.76 -22.18
C PRO A 167 17.89 3.00 -23.25
N VAL A 168 17.18 1.95 -22.85
CA VAL A 168 16.58 0.95 -23.75
C VAL A 168 15.12 1.20 -24.10
N PHE A 169 14.50 2.24 -23.54
CA PHE A 169 13.11 2.61 -23.88
C PHE A 169 12.94 4.13 -23.94
N SER A 170 11.86 4.59 -24.57
CA SER A 170 11.57 6.02 -24.74
C SER A 170 10.40 6.43 -23.85
N MET A 171 10.51 7.61 -23.23
CA MET A 171 9.43 8.23 -22.44
C MET A 171 9.13 9.63 -22.97
N ASN A 172 7.89 10.07 -22.78
CA ASN A 172 7.47 11.44 -23.05
C ASN A 172 7.43 12.22 -21.72
N ILE A 173 8.24 13.27 -21.60
CA ILE A 173 8.29 14.12 -20.42
C ILE A 173 7.65 15.45 -20.79
N PRO A 174 6.56 15.89 -20.14
CA PRO A 174 5.84 17.11 -20.53
C PRO A 174 6.72 18.37 -20.61
N GLN A 175 7.80 18.41 -19.84
CA GLN A 175 8.75 19.53 -19.79
C GLN A 175 9.79 19.53 -20.92
N TYR A 176 9.93 18.44 -21.70
CA TYR A 176 10.91 18.35 -22.79
C TYR A 176 10.22 18.00 -24.12
N PRO A 177 10.40 18.80 -25.20
CA PRO A 177 9.86 18.46 -26.51
C PRO A 177 10.60 17.25 -27.10
N GLY A 178 9.95 16.07 -27.12
CA GLY A 178 10.43 14.87 -27.81
C GLY A 178 10.42 13.60 -26.95
N LEU A 179 10.71 12.46 -27.59
CA LEU A 179 10.92 11.17 -26.91
C LEU A 179 12.34 11.13 -26.35
N VAL A 180 12.49 11.00 -25.03
CA VAL A 180 13.79 10.87 -24.36
C VAL A 180 14.06 9.39 -24.10
N HIS A 181 15.25 8.90 -24.43
CA HIS A 181 15.67 7.57 -24.01
C HIS A 181 15.89 7.57 -22.49
N ALA A 182 15.20 6.67 -21.81
CA ALA A 182 15.14 6.63 -20.36
C ALA A 182 15.73 5.34 -19.80
N HIS A 183 16.25 5.47 -18.58
CA HIS A 183 16.73 4.37 -17.78
C HIS A 183 15.57 3.77 -16.99
N PHE A 184 15.64 2.47 -16.73
CA PHE A 184 14.63 1.81 -15.91
C PHE A 184 14.67 2.33 -14.46
N VAL A 185 13.52 2.82 -13.97
CA VAL A 185 13.43 3.58 -12.71
C VAL A 185 12.96 2.75 -11.51
N TYR A 186 12.74 1.45 -11.71
CA TYR A 186 12.32 0.52 -10.67
C TYR A 186 13.45 -0.43 -10.28
N GLY A 187 13.28 -1.12 -9.17
CA GLY A 187 14.28 -2.07 -8.69
C GLY A 187 14.30 -3.38 -9.50
N PRO A 188 15.36 -4.19 -9.34
CA PRO A 188 15.74 -5.20 -10.33
C PRO A 188 14.85 -6.44 -10.30
N ILE A 189 14.02 -6.64 -9.26
CA ILE A 189 13.09 -7.77 -9.25
C ILE A 189 11.95 -7.59 -10.25
N VAL A 190 11.62 -6.34 -10.62
CA VAL A 190 10.50 -6.04 -11.51
C VAL A 190 10.68 -6.69 -12.89
N PRO A 191 11.79 -6.47 -13.63
CA PRO A 191 11.99 -7.13 -14.93
C PRO A 191 12.15 -8.64 -14.79
N VAL A 192 12.68 -9.13 -13.67
CA VAL A 192 12.83 -10.58 -13.40
C VAL A 192 11.47 -11.25 -13.23
N LEU A 193 10.54 -10.64 -12.47
CA LEU A 193 9.18 -11.15 -12.35
C LEU A 193 8.46 -10.99 -13.69
N ALA A 194 8.50 -9.82 -14.31
CA ALA A 194 7.86 -9.57 -15.59
C ALA A 194 8.32 -10.54 -16.69
N ALA A 195 9.58 -11.00 -16.67
CA ALA A 195 10.08 -12.04 -17.58
C ALA A 195 9.26 -13.33 -17.51
N LEU A 196 8.78 -13.74 -16.33
CA LEU A 196 7.94 -14.92 -16.18
C LEU A 196 6.58 -14.74 -16.87
N GLY A 197 6.01 -13.53 -16.82
CA GLY A 197 4.78 -13.20 -17.54
C GLY A 197 5.00 -13.12 -19.05
N TRP A 198 6.14 -12.55 -19.45
CA TRP A 198 6.56 -12.45 -20.84
C TRP A 198 6.65 -13.82 -21.52
N LEU A 199 7.08 -14.88 -20.81
CA LEU A 199 7.08 -16.25 -21.32
C LEU A 199 5.68 -16.77 -21.72
N VAL A 200 4.61 -16.19 -21.16
CA VAL A 200 3.22 -16.50 -21.49
C VAL A 200 2.66 -15.49 -22.51
N GLY A 201 3.43 -14.48 -22.89
CA GLY A 201 3.11 -13.49 -23.91
C GLY A 201 2.78 -12.09 -23.40
N ASP A 202 2.72 -11.87 -22.08
CA ASP A 202 2.43 -10.54 -21.51
C ASP A 202 3.00 -10.36 -20.10
N ILE A 203 3.77 -9.28 -19.88
CA ILE A 203 4.41 -8.97 -18.60
C ILE A 203 3.41 -8.82 -17.44
N ARG A 204 2.16 -8.43 -17.70
CA ARG A 204 1.12 -8.17 -16.69
C ARG A 204 0.57 -9.44 -16.06
N VAL A 205 0.81 -10.61 -16.64
CA VAL A 205 0.40 -11.90 -16.05
C VAL A 205 0.96 -12.04 -14.63
N MET A 206 2.17 -11.56 -14.38
CA MET A 206 2.76 -11.59 -13.04
C MET A 206 2.14 -10.57 -12.07
N SER A 207 1.56 -9.48 -12.56
CA SER A 207 0.73 -8.59 -11.75
C SER A 207 -0.54 -9.30 -11.26
N VAL A 208 -1.16 -10.13 -12.11
CA VAL A 208 -2.32 -10.97 -11.72
C VAL A 208 -1.91 -11.99 -10.66
N ALA A 209 -0.76 -12.65 -10.83
CA ALA A 209 -0.22 -13.57 -9.83
C ALA A 209 0.06 -12.86 -8.49
N ALA A 210 0.62 -11.64 -8.53
CA ALA A 210 0.87 -10.83 -7.35
C ALA A 210 -0.43 -10.42 -6.62
N LEU A 211 -1.52 -10.13 -7.36
CA LEU A 211 -2.84 -9.95 -6.74
C LEU A 211 -3.32 -11.22 -6.05
N GLY A 212 -3.17 -12.39 -6.68
CA GLY A 212 -3.48 -13.68 -6.06
C GLY A 212 -2.71 -13.90 -4.75
N VAL A 213 -1.40 -13.57 -4.73
CA VAL A 213 -0.57 -13.62 -3.52
C VAL A 213 -1.08 -12.64 -2.47
N THR A 214 -1.48 -11.43 -2.85
CA THR A 214 -2.06 -10.44 -1.95
C THR A 214 -3.33 -10.98 -1.30
N PHE A 215 -4.27 -11.53 -2.08
CA PHE A 215 -5.52 -12.10 -1.57
C PHE A 215 -5.27 -13.31 -0.65
N ALA A 216 -4.33 -14.18 -1.02
CA ALA A 216 -3.93 -15.30 -0.17
C ALA A 216 -3.31 -14.80 1.15
N GLY A 217 -2.47 -13.76 1.11
CA GLY A 217 -1.89 -13.15 2.29
C GLY A 217 -2.95 -12.53 3.21
N LEU A 218 -3.92 -11.80 2.66
CA LEU A 218 -5.04 -11.24 3.41
C LEU A 218 -5.89 -12.34 4.06
N TRP A 219 -6.20 -13.41 3.33
CA TRP A 219 -6.91 -14.57 3.85
C TRP A 219 -6.16 -15.20 5.04
N LEU A 220 -4.87 -15.48 4.85
CA LEU A 220 -4.02 -16.09 5.86
C LEU A 220 -3.89 -15.20 7.11
N LEU A 221 -3.74 -13.89 6.92
CA LEU A 221 -3.64 -12.92 8.01
C LEU A 221 -4.97 -12.85 8.80
N ALA A 222 -6.11 -12.72 8.10
CA ALA A 222 -7.43 -12.69 8.73
C ALA A 222 -7.73 -13.98 9.52
N ARG A 223 -7.26 -15.14 9.04
CA ARG A 223 -7.41 -16.43 9.74
C ARG A 223 -6.64 -16.54 11.05
N GLN A 224 -5.64 -15.68 11.26
CA GLN A 224 -4.84 -15.64 12.49
C GLN A 224 -5.41 -14.69 13.55
N GLY A 225 -6.36 -13.82 13.17
CA GLY A 225 -6.88 -12.75 14.03
C GLY A 225 -8.30 -12.98 14.50
N GLY A 226 -8.95 -11.88 14.89
CA GLY A 226 -10.36 -11.87 15.32
C GLY A 226 -11.33 -12.28 14.21
N HIS A 227 -10.94 -12.09 12.94
CA HIS A 227 -11.74 -12.47 11.78
C HIS A 227 -11.56 -13.92 11.32
N ARG A 228 -11.12 -14.84 12.19
CA ARG A 228 -10.81 -16.23 11.81
C ARG A 228 -11.90 -16.92 11.00
N PHE A 229 -13.16 -16.71 11.37
CA PHE A 229 -14.33 -17.30 10.70
C PHE A 229 -14.89 -16.43 9.56
N ASP A 230 -14.46 -15.18 9.44
CA ASP A 230 -14.98 -14.20 8.49
C ASP A 230 -13.92 -13.72 7.48
N ALA A 231 -12.82 -14.48 7.33
CA ALA A 231 -11.72 -14.15 6.43
C ALA A 231 -12.17 -13.92 4.97
N HIS A 232 -13.23 -14.61 4.54
CA HIS A 232 -13.80 -14.42 3.21
C HIS A 232 -14.35 -13.02 2.97
N ARG A 233 -14.81 -12.31 4.01
CA ARG A 233 -15.32 -10.94 3.88
C ARG A 233 -14.22 -9.94 3.57
N VAL A 234 -13.06 -10.12 4.21
CA VAL A 234 -11.85 -9.32 3.92
C VAL A 234 -11.43 -9.50 2.47
N VAL A 235 -11.39 -10.75 2.00
CA VAL A 235 -10.98 -11.05 0.63
C VAL A 235 -12.03 -10.60 -0.39
N ALA A 236 -13.32 -10.69 -0.08
CA ALA A 236 -14.39 -10.15 -0.92
C ALA A 236 -14.24 -8.63 -1.12
N LEU A 237 -13.97 -7.89 -0.04
CA LEU A 237 -13.68 -6.46 -0.12
C LEU A 237 -12.43 -6.18 -0.97
N ALA A 238 -11.36 -6.98 -0.79
CA ALA A 238 -10.13 -6.83 -1.56
C ALA A 238 -10.32 -7.10 -3.06
N ILE A 239 -11.10 -8.14 -3.41
CA ILE A 239 -11.44 -8.49 -4.80
C ILE A 239 -12.30 -7.40 -5.44
N ALA A 240 -13.29 -6.87 -4.71
CA ALA A 240 -14.16 -5.79 -5.19
C ALA A 240 -13.42 -4.45 -5.38
N SER A 241 -12.20 -4.32 -4.85
CA SER A 241 -11.40 -3.10 -4.95
C SER A 241 -11.21 -2.64 -6.39
N PRO A 242 -11.51 -1.37 -6.72
CA PRO A 242 -11.40 -0.89 -8.10
C PRO A 242 -9.96 -0.80 -8.56
N PHE A 243 -9.00 -0.68 -7.65
CA PHE A 243 -7.60 -0.50 -7.98
C PHE A 243 -7.01 -1.70 -8.75
N ASN A 244 -7.53 -2.90 -8.52
CA ASN A 244 -6.98 -4.15 -9.08
C ASN A 244 -6.86 -4.12 -10.61
N VAL A 245 -7.92 -3.66 -11.31
CA VAL A 245 -7.95 -3.62 -12.78
C VAL A 245 -6.91 -2.65 -13.33
N GLY A 246 -6.86 -1.43 -12.79
CA GLY A 246 -5.90 -0.39 -13.18
C GLY A 246 -4.46 -0.83 -12.93
N MET A 247 -4.17 -1.37 -11.74
CA MET A 247 -2.85 -1.88 -11.37
C MET A 247 -2.32 -2.92 -12.36
N VAL A 248 -3.16 -3.89 -12.73
CA VAL A 248 -2.78 -4.93 -13.69
C VAL A 248 -2.64 -4.35 -15.08
N ASN A 249 -3.67 -3.70 -15.62
CA ASN A 249 -3.70 -3.31 -17.02
C ASN A 249 -2.63 -2.27 -17.36
N ARG A 250 -2.28 -1.39 -16.41
CA ARG A 250 -1.23 -0.38 -16.55
C ARG A 250 0.17 -0.87 -16.18
N SER A 251 0.32 -2.14 -15.78
CA SER A 251 1.60 -2.72 -15.33
C SER A 251 2.24 -1.99 -14.15
N TRP A 252 1.42 -1.37 -13.30
CA TRP A 252 1.95 -0.65 -12.15
C TRP A 252 2.57 -1.62 -11.15
N VAL A 253 3.82 -1.36 -10.81
CA VAL A 253 4.69 -2.31 -10.11
C VAL A 253 4.38 -2.40 -8.62
N GLU A 254 3.65 -1.44 -8.07
CA GLU A 254 3.29 -1.38 -6.65
C GLU A 254 2.44 -2.59 -6.21
N VAL A 255 1.82 -3.32 -7.16
CA VAL A 255 1.17 -4.62 -6.90
C VAL A 255 2.14 -5.63 -6.27
N TYR A 256 3.42 -5.60 -6.64
CA TYR A 256 4.45 -6.48 -6.08
C TYR A 256 4.84 -6.08 -4.64
N ILE A 257 4.79 -4.78 -4.32
CA ILE A 257 4.98 -4.29 -2.94
C ILE A 257 3.81 -4.78 -2.08
N GLY A 258 2.58 -4.59 -2.55
CA GLY A 258 1.37 -5.08 -1.86
C GLY A 258 1.49 -6.59 -1.56
N ALA A 259 1.80 -7.39 -2.57
CA ALA A 259 1.98 -8.83 -2.42
C ALA A 259 3.05 -9.20 -1.40
N GLY A 260 4.24 -8.61 -1.50
CA GLY A 260 5.37 -8.92 -0.62
C GLY A 260 5.13 -8.50 0.83
N VAL A 261 4.60 -7.30 1.07
CA VAL A 261 4.35 -6.77 2.42
C VAL A 261 3.20 -7.51 3.10
N VAL A 262 2.09 -7.73 2.40
CA VAL A 262 0.93 -8.45 2.97
C VAL A 262 1.31 -9.89 3.30
N MET A 263 2.02 -10.57 2.39
CA MET A 263 2.47 -11.94 2.63
C MET A 263 3.53 -12.02 3.74
N TRP A 264 4.44 -11.04 3.84
CA TRP A 264 5.36 -10.93 4.97
C TRP A 264 4.61 -10.83 6.31
N LEU A 265 3.61 -9.95 6.41
CA LEU A 265 2.79 -9.82 7.61
C LEU A 265 2.02 -11.10 7.94
N ALA A 266 1.47 -11.78 6.93
CA ALA A 266 0.73 -13.02 7.10
C ALA A 266 1.63 -14.20 7.54
N LEU A 267 2.88 -14.25 7.05
CA LEU A 267 3.77 -15.38 7.29
C LEU A 267 4.76 -15.17 8.43
N ARG A 268 4.95 -13.94 8.93
CA ARG A 268 6.00 -13.68 9.93
C ARG A 268 5.87 -14.53 11.19
N GLY A 269 4.64 -14.84 11.62
CA GLY A 269 4.38 -15.73 12.76
C GLY A 269 4.48 -17.23 12.44
N LEU A 270 4.39 -17.61 11.16
CA LEU A 270 4.23 -19.00 10.72
C LEU A 270 5.49 -19.57 10.05
N ARG A 271 6.07 -18.82 9.11
CA ARG A 271 7.20 -19.22 8.25
C ARG A 271 8.16 -18.04 8.05
N ARG A 272 8.94 -17.75 9.08
CA ARG A 272 9.81 -16.56 9.14
C ARG A 272 10.73 -16.38 7.93
N ARG A 273 11.37 -17.46 7.44
CA ARG A 273 12.29 -17.38 6.29
C ARG A 273 11.56 -16.94 5.01
N LEU A 274 10.39 -17.53 4.76
CA LEU A 274 9.56 -17.16 3.61
C LEU A 274 9.04 -15.72 3.74
N ALA A 275 8.64 -15.31 4.95
CA ALA A 275 8.23 -13.93 5.21
C ALA A 275 9.35 -12.92 4.89
N ILE A 276 10.59 -13.21 5.29
CA ILE A 276 11.76 -12.37 4.96
C ILE A 276 12.01 -12.33 3.45
N ALA A 277 11.84 -13.46 2.74
CA ALA A 277 11.96 -13.49 1.29
C ALA A 277 10.89 -12.62 0.60
N CYS A 278 9.62 -12.70 1.03
CA CYS A 278 8.54 -11.83 0.53
C CYS A 278 8.85 -10.35 0.77
N LEU A 279 9.40 -10.01 1.94
CA LEU A 279 9.84 -8.66 2.26
C LEU A 279 11.01 -8.20 1.37
N GLY A 280 11.96 -9.10 1.10
CA GLY A 280 13.08 -8.84 0.18
C GLY A 280 12.60 -8.55 -1.24
N VAL A 281 11.62 -9.31 -1.73
CA VAL A 281 10.96 -9.01 -3.01
C VAL A 281 10.35 -7.61 -3.00
N ALA A 282 9.57 -7.24 -1.98
CA ALA A 282 8.98 -5.90 -1.90
C ALA A 282 10.06 -4.80 -1.93
N LEU A 283 11.13 -4.94 -1.15
CA LEU A 283 12.24 -3.97 -1.11
C LEU A 283 12.94 -3.77 -2.47
N LEU A 284 12.91 -4.78 -3.34
CA LEU A 284 13.50 -4.75 -4.67
C LEU A 284 12.58 -4.14 -5.73
N VAL A 285 11.35 -3.73 -5.42
CA VAL A 285 10.38 -3.23 -6.42
C VAL A 285 10.57 -1.75 -6.70
N ASN A 286 10.40 -0.91 -5.67
CA ASN A 286 10.39 0.55 -5.80
C ASN A 286 10.88 1.14 -4.46
N PRO A 287 11.67 2.24 -4.47
CA PRO A 287 12.12 2.96 -3.27
C PRO A 287 10.99 3.48 -2.35
N LEU A 288 9.73 3.31 -2.75
CA LEU A 288 8.56 3.55 -1.91
C LEU A 288 8.38 2.52 -0.78
N THR A 289 8.91 1.30 -0.91
CA THR A 289 8.70 0.22 0.07
C THR A 289 9.12 0.57 1.51
N PRO A 290 10.31 1.17 1.75
CA PRO A 290 10.71 1.59 3.10
C PRO A 290 9.68 2.49 3.82
N LEU A 291 8.94 3.33 3.07
CA LEU A 291 7.90 4.19 3.65
C LEU A 291 6.74 3.35 4.21
N VAL A 292 6.30 2.31 3.48
CA VAL A 292 5.26 1.35 3.94
C VAL A 292 5.71 0.63 5.22
N LEU A 293 7.00 0.34 5.32
CA LEU A 293 7.58 -0.45 6.41
C LEU A 293 7.87 0.36 7.68
N LEU A 294 7.87 1.69 7.59
CA LEU A 294 8.35 2.56 8.66
C LEU A 294 7.61 2.40 10.00
N PRO A 295 6.27 2.24 10.06
CA PRO A 295 5.58 1.96 11.32
C PRO A 295 6.02 0.64 11.97
N ALA A 296 6.19 -0.42 11.18
CA ALA A 296 6.68 -1.69 11.70
C ALA A 296 8.14 -1.60 12.14
N PHE A 297 8.98 -0.82 11.44
CA PHE A 297 10.36 -0.54 11.85
C PHE A 297 10.41 0.17 13.21
N LEU A 298 9.55 1.19 13.41
CA LEU A 298 9.48 1.94 14.66
C LEU A 298 9.06 1.07 15.84
N TRP A 299 8.03 0.24 15.66
CA TRP A 299 7.41 -0.45 16.78
C TRP A 299 7.91 -1.88 17.01
N SER A 300 8.42 -2.61 16.02
CA SER A 300 8.74 -4.04 16.15
C SER A 300 10.23 -4.32 16.02
N ARG A 301 10.87 -4.79 17.10
CA ARG A 301 12.30 -5.18 17.11
C ARG A 301 12.58 -6.32 16.14
N ARG A 302 11.67 -7.28 16.09
CA ARG A 302 11.70 -8.40 15.17
C ARG A 302 11.55 -7.93 13.73
N ALA A 303 10.63 -7.00 13.45
CA ALA A 303 10.48 -6.41 12.13
C ALA A 303 11.78 -5.74 11.68
N ARG A 304 12.46 -4.97 12.56
CA ARG A 304 13.78 -4.39 12.25
C ARG A 304 14.79 -5.45 11.81
N ARG A 305 14.90 -6.56 12.54
CA ARG A 305 15.79 -7.67 12.18
C ARG A 305 15.40 -8.33 10.86
N GLU A 306 14.11 -8.54 10.64
CA GLU A 306 13.57 -9.10 9.39
C GLU A 306 13.84 -8.17 8.20
N MET A 307 13.68 -6.86 8.38
CA MET A 307 13.98 -5.82 7.39
C MET A 307 15.47 -5.76 7.07
N VAL A 308 16.35 -5.80 8.08
CA VAL A 308 17.81 -5.86 7.84
C VAL A 308 18.17 -7.11 7.05
N ALA A 309 17.65 -8.29 7.44
CA ALA A 309 17.92 -9.52 6.70
C ALA A 309 17.39 -9.47 5.26
N ALA A 310 16.18 -8.93 5.06
CA ALA A 310 15.59 -8.73 3.75
C ALA A 310 16.38 -7.73 2.90
N ALA A 311 16.86 -6.63 3.50
CA ALA A 311 17.67 -5.61 2.84
C ALA A 311 19.04 -6.15 2.41
N ILE A 312 19.69 -6.98 3.24
CA ILE A 312 20.93 -7.67 2.86
C ILE A 312 20.65 -8.60 1.67
N GLY A 313 19.60 -9.42 1.73
CA GLY A 313 19.21 -10.30 0.63
C GLY A 313 18.90 -9.52 -0.65
N ALA A 314 18.18 -8.41 -0.55
CA ALA A 314 17.88 -7.50 -1.65
C ALA A 314 19.17 -6.87 -2.22
N ALA A 315 20.08 -6.40 -1.38
CA ALA A 315 21.36 -5.83 -1.83
C ALA A 315 22.20 -6.87 -2.59
N ILE A 316 22.27 -8.11 -2.10
CA ILE A 316 22.96 -9.20 -2.80
C ILE A 316 22.29 -9.49 -4.15
N PHE A 317 20.97 -9.52 -4.20
CA PHE A 317 20.23 -9.74 -5.44
C PHE A 317 20.42 -8.58 -6.46
N ALA A 318 20.49 -7.34 -5.97
CA ALA A 318 20.68 -6.16 -6.82
C ALA A 318 22.13 -6.02 -7.30
N LEU A 319 23.10 -6.64 -6.61
CA LEU A 319 24.53 -6.48 -6.88
C LEU A 319 24.91 -6.72 -8.35
N PRO A 320 24.46 -7.78 -9.05
CA PRO A 320 24.81 -7.98 -10.47
C PRO A 320 24.36 -6.81 -11.35
N PHE A 321 23.15 -6.27 -11.11
CA PHE A 321 22.61 -5.14 -11.85
C PHE A 321 23.41 -3.86 -11.59
N VAL A 322 23.78 -3.63 -10.33
CA VAL A 322 24.64 -2.50 -9.92
C VAL A 322 26.02 -2.60 -10.57
N LEU A 323 26.63 -3.79 -10.60
CA LEU A 323 27.96 -4.00 -11.16
C LEU A 323 27.98 -3.82 -12.68
N ILE A 324 26.99 -4.35 -13.39
CA ILE A 324 26.88 -4.23 -14.86
C ILE A 324 26.57 -2.78 -15.29
N THR A 325 25.76 -2.07 -14.50
CA THR A 325 25.34 -0.69 -14.82
C THR A 325 26.35 0.36 -14.34
N GLY A 326 27.11 0.04 -13.30
CA GLY A 326 27.87 1.00 -12.50
C GLY A 326 27.02 1.59 -11.37
N VAL A 327 27.65 1.81 -10.22
CA VAL A 327 26.99 2.29 -8.99
C VAL A 327 26.28 3.63 -9.22
N GLY A 328 27.01 4.65 -9.69
CA GLY A 328 26.44 5.99 -9.91
C GLY A 328 25.23 5.99 -10.85
N PRO A 329 25.35 5.43 -12.08
CA PRO A 329 24.24 5.35 -13.01
C PRO A 329 23.04 4.56 -12.50
N PHE A 330 23.26 3.43 -11.80
CA PHE A 330 22.17 2.64 -11.21
C PHE A 330 21.40 3.45 -10.15
N PHE A 331 22.10 4.08 -9.21
CA PHE A 331 21.46 4.92 -8.19
C PHE A 331 20.78 6.15 -8.78
N SER A 332 21.38 6.76 -9.81
CA SER A 332 20.77 7.87 -10.54
C SER A 332 19.46 7.45 -11.21
N ALA A 333 19.41 6.27 -11.83
CA ALA A 333 18.21 5.75 -12.49
C ALA A 333 17.08 5.42 -11.50
N VAL A 334 17.39 4.74 -10.39
CA VAL A 334 16.37 4.23 -9.45
C VAL A 334 15.94 5.29 -8.42
N ILE A 335 16.89 6.05 -7.88
CA ILE A 335 16.65 7.04 -6.82
C ILE A 335 16.71 8.46 -7.35
N GLY A 336 17.77 8.78 -8.11
CA GLY A 336 18.01 10.12 -8.63
C GLY A 336 16.84 10.63 -9.47
N PHE A 337 16.30 9.79 -10.35
CA PHE A 337 15.13 10.10 -11.17
C PHE A 337 13.94 10.57 -10.32
N GLN A 338 13.57 9.79 -9.30
CA GLN A 338 12.44 10.10 -8.41
C GLN A 338 12.63 11.43 -7.66
N LEU A 339 13.87 11.73 -7.27
CA LEU A 339 14.20 12.99 -6.61
C LEU A 339 14.21 14.18 -7.57
N SER A 340 14.66 13.98 -8.81
CA SER A 340 14.79 15.01 -9.84
C SER A 340 13.48 15.39 -10.51
N LEU A 341 12.48 14.50 -10.47
CA LEU A 341 11.18 14.77 -11.10
C LEU A 341 10.59 16.09 -10.58
N PRO A 342 10.12 16.98 -11.45
CA PRO A 342 9.37 18.15 -11.03
C PRO A 342 7.99 17.74 -10.51
N THR A 343 7.30 18.65 -9.83
CA THR A 343 5.89 18.46 -9.50
C THR A 343 5.08 18.30 -10.78
N TRP A 344 4.28 17.23 -10.84
CA TRP A 344 3.42 17.00 -12.00
C TRP A 344 2.08 17.70 -11.81
N PRO A 345 1.68 18.61 -12.71
CA PRO A 345 0.46 19.40 -12.53
C PRO A 345 -0.81 18.55 -12.39
N GLY A 346 -0.91 17.43 -13.10
CA GLY A 346 -2.09 16.56 -13.07
C GLY A 346 -2.16 15.57 -11.90
N ALA A 347 -1.16 15.52 -11.01
CA ALA A 347 -1.13 14.53 -9.91
C ALA A 347 -2.20 14.84 -8.85
N LEU A 348 -2.78 13.81 -8.22
CA LEU A 348 -3.77 13.99 -7.16
C LEU A 348 -3.09 14.35 -5.83
N THR A 349 -2.45 15.51 -5.76
CA THR A 349 -1.73 15.99 -4.58
C THR A 349 -2.05 17.45 -4.29
N VAL A 350 -1.91 17.85 -3.03
CA VAL A 350 -1.94 19.26 -2.60
C VAL A 350 -0.87 20.05 -3.32
N THR A 351 0.31 19.48 -3.53
CA THR A 351 1.43 20.12 -4.24
C THR A 351 1.07 20.43 -5.70
N ALA A 352 0.36 19.54 -6.38
CA ALA A 352 -0.16 19.78 -7.72
C ALA A 352 -1.29 20.81 -7.71
N PHE A 353 -2.19 20.75 -6.73
CA PHE A 353 -3.25 21.75 -6.55
C PHE A 353 -2.70 23.16 -6.35
N THR A 354 -1.71 23.36 -5.47
CA THR A 354 -1.11 24.69 -5.27
C THR A 354 -0.37 25.17 -6.51
N LEU A 355 0.23 24.25 -7.28
CA LEU A 355 0.87 24.59 -8.54
C LEU A 355 -0.15 25.02 -9.62
N GLN A 356 -1.28 24.33 -9.74
CA GLN A 356 -2.32 24.69 -10.72
C GLN A 356 -3.07 25.95 -10.31
N SER A 357 -3.50 26.05 -9.06
CA SER A 357 -4.39 27.11 -8.58
C SER A 357 -3.65 28.40 -8.24
N TRP A 358 -2.43 28.31 -7.70
CA TRP A 358 -1.67 29.46 -7.20
C TRP A 358 -0.30 29.64 -7.87
N HIS A 359 0.05 28.80 -8.85
CA HIS A 359 1.37 28.79 -9.49
C HIS A 359 2.54 28.64 -8.49
N LEU A 360 2.27 28.01 -7.34
CA LEU A 360 3.24 27.80 -6.28
C LEU A 360 3.70 26.34 -6.23
N ALA A 361 4.96 26.10 -6.61
CA ALA A 361 5.60 24.81 -6.43
C ALA A 361 6.05 24.63 -4.97
N LEU A 362 5.42 23.72 -4.23
CA LEU A 362 5.87 23.41 -2.88
C LEU A 362 7.23 22.69 -2.92
N SER A 363 8.13 23.09 -2.02
CA SER A 363 9.40 22.39 -1.82
C SER A 363 9.16 20.97 -1.30
N SER A 364 9.98 20.01 -1.72
CA SER A 364 9.96 18.63 -1.21
C SER A 364 10.21 18.54 0.30
N LEU A 365 10.79 19.59 0.89
CA LEU A 365 10.89 19.72 2.35
C LEU A 365 9.52 19.68 3.02
N VAL A 366 8.47 20.18 2.38
CA VAL A 366 7.09 20.10 2.93
C VAL A 366 6.67 18.65 3.09
N THR A 367 6.90 17.80 2.09
CA THR A 367 6.61 16.36 2.17
C THR A 367 7.39 15.70 3.31
N VAL A 368 8.67 16.04 3.47
CA VAL A 368 9.50 15.53 4.59
C VAL A 368 8.92 15.95 5.93
N MET A 369 8.52 17.22 6.09
CA MET A 369 7.90 17.71 7.33
C MET A 369 6.58 16.99 7.61
N VAL A 370 5.76 16.75 6.59
CA VAL A 370 4.50 15.98 6.73
C VAL A 370 4.76 14.54 7.15
N VAL A 371 5.77 13.88 6.58
CA VAL A 371 6.21 12.54 7.02
C VAL A 371 6.60 12.56 8.49
N LEU A 372 7.44 13.51 8.90
CA LEU A 372 7.87 13.65 10.30
C LEU A 372 6.68 13.89 11.23
N ILE A 373 5.74 14.76 10.87
CA ILE A 373 4.51 15.01 11.63
C ILE A 373 3.67 13.74 11.73
N ALA A 374 3.47 13.02 10.62
CA ALA A 374 2.73 11.76 10.61
C ALA A 374 3.38 10.71 11.54
N LEU A 375 4.71 10.64 11.56
CA LEU A 375 5.45 9.77 12.48
C LEU A 375 5.29 10.20 13.94
N VAL A 376 5.30 11.50 14.23
CA VAL A 376 5.02 12.04 15.57
C VAL A 376 3.59 11.70 16.00
N VAL A 377 2.60 11.85 15.11
CA VAL A 377 1.20 11.47 15.38
C VAL A 377 1.08 9.98 15.66
N ILE A 378 1.72 9.13 14.84
CA ILE A 378 1.77 7.68 15.03
C ILE A 378 2.43 7.33 16.37
N GLY A 379 3.55 7.98 16.70
CA GLY A 379 4.30 7.82 17.94
C GLY A 379 3.49 8.24 19.18
N TRP A 380 2.86 9.41 19.13
CA TRP A 380 2.07 10.01 20.20
C TRP A 380 0.82 9.20 20.52
N ARG A 381 0.18 8.63 19.49
CA ARG A 381 -1.00 7.77 19.64
C ARG A 381 -0.72 6.47 20.39
N GLY A 382 0.55 6.13 20.59
CA GLY A 382 0.98 5.03 21.44
C GLY A 382 1.12 3.70 20.70
N ARG A 383 1.50 2.69 21.47
CA ARG A 383 1.91 1.38 20.97
C ARG A 383 0.78 0.69 20.17
N PRO A 384 1.08 0.10 18.99
CA PRO A 384 0.11 -0.72 18.27
C PRO A 384 -0.24 -1.97 19.09
N HIS A 385 -1.50 -2.38 19.06
CA HIS A 385 -1.99 -3.56 19.79
C HIS A 385 -2.01 -4.80 18.89
N SER A 386 -2.10 -4.62 17.58
CA SER A 386 -2.18 -5.69 16.58
C SER A 386 -1.38 -5.39 15.32
N LEU A 387 -1.17 -6.40 14.47
CA LEU A 387 -0.65 -6.19 13.12
C LEU A 387 -1.58 -5.31 12.27
N GLY A 388 -2.89 -5.33 12.55
CA GLY A 388 -3.85 -4.44 11.90
C GLY A 388 -3.55 -2.96 12.16
N ASP A 389 -3.20 -2.60 13.40
CA ASP A 389 -2.84 -1.22 13.74
C ASP A 389 -1.59 -0.75 13.00
N LEU A 390 -0.58 -1.63 12.84
CA LEU A 390 0.63 -1.32 12.08
C LEU A 390 0.31 -1.03 10.60
N ALA A 391 -0.57 -1.83 10.00
CA ALA A 391 -0.96 -1.63 8.61
C ALA A 391 -1.77 -0.33 8.43
N VAL A 392 -2.69 0.02 9.34
CA VAL A 392 -3.40 1.30 9.25
C VAL A 392 -2.45 2.49 9.55
N GLN A 393 -1.47 2.35 10.44
CA GLN A 393 -0.41 3.35 10.58
C GLN A 393 0.37 3.55 9.28
N ALA A 394 0.66 2.46 8.55
CA ALA A 394 1.30 2.55 7.24
C ALA A 394 0.39 3.24 6.21
N ALA A 395 -0.91 2.94 6.20
CA ALA A 395 -1.87 3.63 5.35
C ALA A 395 -1.94 5.14 5.64
N VAL A 396 -1.97 5.55 6.91
CA VAL A 396 -1.95 6.96 7.32
C VAL A 396 -0.68 7.66 6.85
N LEU A 397 0.48 7.02 7.05
CA LEU A 397 1.77 7.56 6.61
C LEU A 397 1.82 7.71 5.07
N LEU A 398 1.35 6.70 4.34
CA LEU A 398 1.28 6.73 2.88
C LEU A 398 0.33 7.83 2.38
N LEU A 399 -0.89 7.90 2.90
CA LEU A 399 -1.87 8.92 2.52
C LEU A 399 -1.35 10.34 2.79
N ALA A 400 -0.76 10.57 3.96
CA ALA A 400 -0.14 11.86 4.30
C ALA A 400 1.02 12.18 3.35
N THR A 401 1.87 11.21 3.03
CA THR A 401 3.00 11.42 2.12
C THR A 401 2.53 11.72 0.71
N PHE A 402 1.61 10.92 0.16
CA PHE A 402 1.13 11.08 -1.21
C PHE A 402 0.35 12.37 -1.41
N LEU A 403 -0.44 12.81 -0.43
CA LEU A 403 -1.11 14.11 -0.49
C LEU A 403 -0.14 15.28 -0.70
N PHE A 404 1.12 15.17 -0.27
CA PHE A 404 2.11 16.25 -0.43
C PHE A 404 3.27 15.86 -1.35
N ALA A 405 3.20 14.71 -2.02
CA ALA A 405 4.24 14.29 -2.95
C ALA A 405 4.24 15.16 -4.21
N LYS A 406 5.37 15.17 -4.92
CA LYS A 406 5.49 15.79 -6.25
C LYS A 406 4.58 15.10 -7.29
N LEU A 407 4.33 13.81 -7.06
CA LEU A 407 3.59 12.91 -7.93
C LEU A 407 2.90 11.84 -7.09
N ALA A 408 1.60 11.68 -7.27
CA ALA A 408 0.84 10.52 -6.82
C ALA A 408 -0.41 10.39 -7.69
N PHE A 409 -0.56 9.23 -8.34
CA PHE A 409 -1.73 8.81 -9.08
C PHE A 409 -2.33 7.57 -8.41
N LEU A 410 -3.14 6.82 -9.15
CA LEU A 410 -3.83 5.65 -8.62
C LEU A 410 -2.88 4.60 -8.02
N ASN A 411 -1.71 4.38 -8.62
CA ASN A 411 -0.78 3.33 -8.19
C ASN A 411 -0.17 3.57 -6.81
N GLU A 412 0.12 4.82 -6.45
CA GLU A 412 0.55 5.15 -5.10
C GLU A 412 -0.61 4.92 -4.10
N TYR A 413 -1.80 5.43 -4.42
CA TYR A 413 -2.97 5.27 -3.54
C TYR A 413 -3.45 3.82 -3.40
N TYR A 414 -3.15 2.94 -4.35
CA TYR A 414 -3.36 1.50 -4.22
C TYR A 414 -2.66 0.93 -2.98
N LEU A 415 -1.42 1.35 -2.67
CA LEU A 415 -0.71 0.85 -1.49
C LEU A 415 -1.38 1.29 -0.20
N ALA A 416 -1.86 2.53 -0.14
CA ALA A 416 -2.66 2.99 1.01
C ALA A 416 -3.93 2.15 1.17
N ALA A 417 -4.66 1.89 0.08
CA ALA A 417 -5.84 1.04 0.08
C ALA A 417 -5.53 -0.41 0.53
N ALA A 418 -4.46 -1.00 -0.01
CA ALA A 418 -4.00 -2.33 0.37
C ALA A 418 -3.65 -2.40 1.87
N MET A 419 -3.02 -1.36 2.42
CA MET A 419 -2.70 -1.28 3.84
C MET A 419 -3.94 -1.06 4.73
N LEU A 420 -4.96 -0.33 4.26
CA LEU A 420 -6.26 -0.24 4.97
C LEU A 420 -6.95 -1.62 5.05
N VAL A 421 -7.01 -2.35 3.93
CA VAL A 421 -7.58 -3.72 3.89
C VAL A 421 -6.75 -4.68 4.73
N THR A 422 -5.42 -4.56 4.71
CA THR A 422 -4.52 -5.33 5.58
C THR A 422 -4.74 -5.01 7.05
N GLY A 423 -5.05 -3.74 7.36
CA GLY A 423 -5.46 -3.28 8.68
C GLY A 423 -6.68 -4.03 9.20
N LEU A 424 -7.73 -4.11 8.36
CA LEU A 424 -8.94 -4.86 8.64
C LEU A 424 -8.68 -6.38 8.74
N ALA A 425 -7.79 -6.94 7.92
CA ALA A 425 -7.37 -8.33 8.00
C ALA A 425 -6.61 -8.65 9.30
N GLY A 426 -5.75 -7.73 9.74
CA GLY A 426 -4.87 -7.90 10.89
C GLY A 426 -5.52 -7.64 12.25
N VAL A 427 -6.82 -7.35 12.30
CA VAL A 427 -7.56 -7.12 13.55
C VAL A 427 -7.42 -8.34 14.47
N GLY A 428 -6.94 -8.12 15.69
CA GLY A 428 -6.75 -9.18 16.70
C GLY A 428 -5.57 -10.11 16.43
N VAL A 429 -4.77 -9.89 15.38
CA VAL A 429 -3.50 -10.62 15.20
C VAL A 429 -2.46 -9.98 16.12
N ALA A 430 -2.14 -10.68 17.21
CA ALA A 430 -1.23 -10.18 18.24
C ALA A 430 0.19 -9.96 17.69
N LEU A 431 0.84 -8.91 18.16
CA LEU A 431 2.28 -8.75 18.02
C LEU A 431 3.00 -9.78 18.91
N PRO A 432 4.14 -10.36 18.48
CA PRO A 432 4.88 -11.29 19.33
C PRO A 432 5.25 -10.66 20.68
N SER A 433 5.21 -11.44 21.76
CA SER A 433 5.51 -10.97 23.11
C SER A 433 6.91 -10.33 23.20
N GLY A 434 7.00 -9.13 23.78
CA GLY A 434 8.25 -8.38 23.91
C GLY A 434 8.80 -7.78 22.60
N ASP A 435 8.04 -7.86 21.50
CA ASP A 435 8.46 -7.30 20.21
C ASP A 435 8.28 -5.78 20.14
N VAL A 436 7.27 -5.26 20.83
CA VAL A 436 6.90 -3.84 20.81
C VAL A 436 7.95 -3.01 21.56
N SER A 437 8.83 -2.37 20.81
CA SER A 437 9.90 -1.52 21.35
C SER A 437 10.33 -0.47 20.34
N LEU A 438 10.50 0.76 20.82
CA LEU A 438 11.13 1.83 20.05
C LEU A 438 12.61 1.49 19.74
N PRO A 439 13.20 2.09 18.70
CA PRO A 439 14.64 1.97 18.45
C PRO A 439 15.44 2.46 19.67
N ASP A 440 16.52 1.75 20.03
CA ASP A 440 17.39 2.18 21.13
C ASP A 440 18.23 3.38 20.70
N VAL A 441 17.78 4.58 21.07
CA VAL A 441 18.45 5.85 20.78
C VAL A 441 19.82 5.93 21.46
N ARG A 442 20.05 5.21 22.58
CA ARG A 442 21.35 5.17 23.27
C ARG A 442 22.37 4.33 22.52
N ALA A 443 21.95 3.36 21.72
CA ALA A 443 22.83 2.62 20.82
C ALA A 443 23.28 3.49 19.64
N LEU A 444 22.41 4.34 19.10
CA LEU A 444 22.76 5.35 18.08
C LEU A 444 23.74 6.40 18.61
N GLY A 445 23.56 6.84 19.86
CA GLY A 445 24.50 7.76 20.52
C GLY A 445 25.92 7.23 20.69
N ARG A 446 26.09 5.91 20.75
CA ARG A 446 27.42 5.27 20.80
C ARG A 446 28.14 5.25 19.45
N LEU A 447 27.40 5.43 18.36
CA LEU A 447 27.97 5.51 16.99
C LEU A 447 28.33 6.94 16.58
N VAL A 448 27.92 7.95 17.34
CA VAL A 448 28.24 9.36 17.13
C VAL A 448 29.22 9.80 18.22
N PRO A 449 30.53 9.90 17.93
CA PRO A 449 31.51 10.37 18.91
C PRO A 449 31.13 11.77 19.40
N GLY A 450 30.87 11.92 20.71
CA GLY A 450 30.59 13.20 21.34
C GLY A 450 29.13 13.45 21.77
N TRP A 451 28.17 12.57 21.46
CA TRP A 451 26.80 12.76 21.91
C TRP A 451 26.62 12.34 23.38
N ARG A 452 26.59 13.33 24.29
CA ARG A 452 26.18 13.12 25.69
C ARG A 452 24.66 13.38 25.80
N PRO A 453 23.83 12.36 26.13
CA PRO A 453 22.43 12.63 26.40
C PRO A 453 22.32 13.58 27.59
N LEU A 454 21.50 14.63 27.45
CA LEU A 454 21.15 15.55 28.55
C LEU A 454 20.64 14.70 29.72
N ARG A 455 21.39 14.71 30.84
CA ARG A 455 20.90 14.11 32.09
C ARG A 455 19.62 14.87 32.46
N PRO A 456 18.52 14.17 32.80
CA PRO A 456 17.42 14.81 33.50
C PRO A 456 18.01 15.50 34.74
N ALA A 457 17.68 16.77 34.95
CA ALA A 457 18.06 17.47 36.16
C ALA A 457 17.47 16.70 37.34
N ASP A 458 18.34 16.21 38.23
CA ASP A 458 17.96 15.73 39.54
C ASP A 458 17.38 16.93 40.29
N SER A 459 16.05 17.08 40.26
CA SER A 459 15.36 17.95 41.21
C SER A 459 15.26 17.19 42.52
N THR A 460 16.35 17.25 43.28
CA THR A 460 16.36 16.99 44.73
C THR A 460 15.38 17.95 45.38
N VAL A 461 14.17 17.46 45.67
CA VAL A 461 13.30 18.08 46.68
C VAL A 461 13.87 17.64 48.02
N ASP A 462 14.71 18.49 48.60
CA ASP A 462 15.16 18.34 49.98
C ASP A 462 13.94 18.37 50.90
N GLY A 463 13.73 17.27 51.61
CA GLY A 463 12.78 17.16 52.70
C GLY A 463 13.27 18.02 53.87
N ALA A 464 12.60 19.15 54.09
CA ALA A 464 12.70 19.90 55.34
C ALA A 464 11.86 19.18 56.40
N GLY A 465 12.52 18.89 57.52
CA GLY A 465 12.07 17.94 58.53
C GLY A 465 10.87 18.36 59.36
N THR A 466 10.16 17.36 59.84
CA THR A 466 9.31 17.43 61.02
C THR A 466 10.01 16.69 62.17
N ALA A 467 10.36 17.44 63.21
CA ALA A 467 10.90 16.93 64.46
C ALA A 467 9.77 16.33 65.33
N PRO A 468 10.08 15.39 66.24
CA PRO A 468 9.10 14.80 67.16
C PRO A 468 9.09 15.47 68.55
N LEU A 469 8.01 15.16 69.29
CA LEU A 469 7.74 15.26 70.74
C LEU A 469 6.90 16.45 71.21
N GLY A 470 5.83 16.11 71.93
CA GLY A 470 4.91 17.00 72.65
C GLY A 470 3.54 16.39 72.80
#